data_AF-A0ABC8RBE6-F1
#
_entry.id   AF-A0ABC8RBE6-F1
#
_cell.length_a   1.000
_cell.length_b   1.000
_cell.length_c   1.000
_cell.angle_alpha   90.00
_cell.angle_beta   90.00
_cell.angle_gamma   90.00
#
_symmetry.space_group_name_H-M   'P 1'
#
loop_
_entity.id
_entity.type
_entity.pdbx_description
1 polymer ?
#
loop_
_entity_poly.entity_id
_entity_poly.type
_entity_poly.pdbx_seq_one_letter_code
_entity_poly.pdbx_strand_id
1 'polypeptide(L)'
;MDPVRQVFSVDLLERYAAKGRGVITCMAAGNDVIMLGTSKGWVIRHDFGVGDSYDFDLSVGRPGEQSIHRVFVDPGGSHCIATVVGSGGADTYYTHAKWSKPRVLSKLKGLLVDAVAWNKQQITEASTREVILGTDNGQLHEIAVDEKDKKEKYIKFLFELTELPEAFMGLQMETASIANGTRYYVMAVTPTRLYSFTGIGSLDSVFASYVDRAVHFMELPGEIPNSELHFFIKQRRAVHFAWLSGAGIYHGGLNFGAQHSSPNGDENFVENKALLDYSKFCEGDEAVKPSSLAVSEFHFLLLIRNRVKVVNRISEQIIEELQFDQTAESASKGIIGLCSDASAGLFYAYDQNSIFQVSVNDEGRDMWKIHLDLKEYAAALANCRDPLQRDQVYLVQAEAAFSSKDFLRAASFYAKINYVLSFEEITLKFISIGEQDALRTFLLRKLDNLAKDDKCQITMISMWATELYLDKV
;
A
#
# COMPACT_ATOMS: atom_id res chain seq x y z
N MET A 1 1.94 -33.20 7.55
CA MET A 1 1.21 -31.94 7.34
C MET A 1 2.22 -30.85 7.55
N ASP A 2 2.71 -30.22 6.48
CA ASP A 2 3.55 -29.03 6.66
C ASP A 2 2.74 -28.00 7.44
N PRO A 3 3.29 -27.37 8.49
CA PRO A 3 2.62 -26.24 9.09
C PRO A 3 2.41 -25.24 7.97
N VAL A 4 1.16 -24.83 7.74
CA VAL A 4 0.84 -23.77 6.79
C VAL A 4 1.68 -22.58 7.23
N ARG A 5 2.79 -22.32 6.53
CA ARG A 5 3.67 -21.19 6.83
C ARG A 5 2.81 -19.93 6.71
N GLN A 6 2.60 -19.25 7.82
CA GLN A 6 1.80 -18.03 7.86
C GLN A 6 2.43 -16.98 6.95
N VAL A 7 1.60 -16.21 6.26
CA VAL A 7 2.07 -15.18 5.34
C VAL A 7 2.65 -14.01 6.13
N PHE A 8 2.01 -13.68 7.25
CA PHE A 8 2.45 -12.69 8.20
C PHE A 8 2.71 -13.33 9.57
N SER A 9 3.67 -12.79 10.31
CA SER A 9 3.89 -13.13 11.72
C SER A 9 3.69 -11.90 12.59
N VAL A 10 3.29 -12.13 13.84
CA VAL A 10 3.06 -11.07 14.82
C VAL A 10 4.01 -11.27 15.98
N ASP A 11 4.75 -10.22 16.30
CA ASP A 11 5.69 -10.20 17.42
C ASP A 11 5.35 -9.03 18.35
N LEU A 12 5.34 -9.26 19.66
CA LEU A 12 5.20 -8.18 20.63
C LEU A 12 6.47 -7.34 20.65
N LEU A 13 6.35 -6.07 20.30
CA LEU A 13 7.48 -5.14 20.24
C LEU A 13 7.69 -4.44 21.59
N GLU A 14 6.63 -3.86 22.15
CA GLU A 14 6.68 -3.11 23.41
C GLU A 14 5.37 -3.26 24.18
N ARG A 15 5.41 -3.64 25.46
CA ARG A 15 4.19 -3.98 26.24
C ARG A 15 3.63 -2.80 27.05
N TYR A 16 4.48 -1.86 27.44
CA TYR A 16 4.11 -0.69 28.25
C TYR A 16 4.50 0.59 27.52
N ALA A 17 4.13 0.65 26.24
CA ALA A 17 4.56 1.69 25.32
C ALA A 17 4.08 3.09 25.72
N ALA A 18 2.96 3.19 26.44
CA ALA A 18 2.44 4.45 26.99
C ALA A 18 3.16 4.93 28.29
N LYS A 19 4.06 4.12 28.86
CA LYS A 19 4.89 4.46 30.05
C LYS A 19 4.08 5.03 31.23
N GLY A 20 2.84 4.56 31.44
CA GLY A 20 1.95 5.03 32.52
C GLY A 20 1.28 6.40 32.29
N ARG A 21 1.41 6.99 31.09
CA ARG A 21 0.93 8.35 30.78
C ARG A 21 -0.42 8.37 30.09
N GLY A 22 -1.34 7.53 30.58
CA GLY A 22 -2.64 7.30 29.96
C GLY A 22 -2.61 6.11 29.01
N VAL A 23 -3.63 6.01 28.16
CA VAL A 23 -3.73 4.99 27.11
C VAL A 23 -3.30 5.57 25.76
N ILE A 24 -2.83 4.71 24.86
CA ILE A 24 -2.51 5.08 23.48
C ILE A 24 -3.82 5.45 22.76
N THR A 25 -3.83 6.61 22.09
CA THR A 25 -4.97 7.09 21.30
C THR A 25 -4.70 7.04 19.80
N CYS A 26 -3.46 7.25 19.38
CA CYS A 26 -3.04 7.23 17.98
C CYS A 26 -1.55 6.87 17.87
N MET A 27 -1.15 6.32 16.73
CA MET A 27 0.23 5.94 16.44
C MET A 27 0.59 6.23 14.98
N ALA A 28 1.83 6.63 14.74
CA ALA A 28 2.42 6.74 13.40
C ALA A 28 3.85 6.19 13.41
N ALA A 29 4.28 5.61 12.29
CA ALA A 29 5.59 5.00 12.16
C ALA A 29 6.33 5.50 10.89
N GLY A 30 7.64 5.59 10.98
CA GLY A 30 8.51 5.96 9.85
C GLY A 30 9.99 5.72 10.17
N ASN A 31 10.66 4.96 9.31
CA ASN A 31 12.07 4.54 9.45
C ASN A 31 12.41 3.95 10.83
N ASP A 32 11.65 2.93 11.27
CA ASP A 32 11.79 2.27 12.57
C ASP A 32 11.56 3.18 13.80
N VAL A 33 11.01 4.38 13.59
CA VAL A 33 10.59 5.30 14.64
C VAL A 33 9.07 5.25 14.79
N ILE A 34 8.60 5.02 16.01
CA ILE A 34 7.18 5.03 16.36
C ILE A 34 6.89 6.27 17.24
N MET A 35 5.93 7.07 16.79
CA MET A 35 5.36 8.18 17.56
C MET A 35 3.99 7.75 18.09
N LEU A 36 3.80 7.87 19.41
CA LEU A 36 2.54 7.60 20.09
C LEU A 36 1.94 8.90 20.61
N GLY A 37 0.63 9.03 20.47
CA GLY A 37 -0.17 9.98 21.22
C GLY A 37 -0.91 9.28 22.36
N THR A 38 -1.03 9.94 23.52
CA THR A 38 -1.77 9.40 24.66
C THR A 38 -2.99 10.23 25.04
N SER A 39 -3.90 9.59 25.79
CA SER A 39 -5.11 10.20 26.35
C SER A 39 -4.85 11.29 27.41
N LYS A 40 -3.59 11.49 27.83
CA LYS A 40 -3.19 12.54 28.79
C LYS A 40 -2.31 13.62 28.14
N GLY A 41 -2.33 13.72 26.81
CA GLY A 41 -1.63 14.79 26.09
C GLY A 41 -0.12 14.58 25.96
N TRP A 42 0.35 13.34 26.12
CA TRP A 42 1.76 13.01 25.92
C TRP A 42 2.03 12.50 24.51
N VAL A 43 3.14 12.95 23.95
CA VAL A 43 3.74 12.38 22.74
C VAL A 43 4.99 11.59 23.16
N ILE A 44 5.03 10.31 22.80
CA ILE A 44 6.11 9.39 23.15
C ILE A 44 6.75 8.90 21.87
N ARG A 45 8.06 9.12 21.73
CA ARG A 45 8.89 8.58 20.65
C ARG A 45 9.58 7.32 21.14
N HIS A 46 9.37 6.23 20.41
CA HIS A 46 10.18 5.03 20.48
C HIS A 46 11.01 4.95 19.20
N ASP A 47 12.33 5.01 19.34
CA ASP A 47 13.27 4.85 18.23
C ASP A 47 13.91 3.47 18.37
N PHE A 48 13.53 2.53 17.51
CA PHE A 48 14.05 1.16 17.52
C PHE A 48 15.33 1.01 16.68
N GLY A 49 15.78 2.11 16.05
CA GLY A 49 17.03 2.19 15.32
C GLY A 49 18.19 2.60 16.24
N VAL A 50 18.82 3.73 15.91
CA VAL A 50 20.02 4.24 16.61
C VAL A 50 19.75 5.60 17.26
N GLY A 51 18.55 6.14 17.13
CA GLY A 51 18.20 7.45 17.66
C GLY A 51 17.81 7.43 19.15
N ASP A 52 17.58 8.63 19.68
CA ASP A 52 17.13 8.80 21.05
C ASP A 52 15.59 8.66 21.15
N SER A 53 15.14 7.94 22.18
CA SER A 53 13.73 7.89 22.58
C SER A 53 13.44 9.02 23.58
N TYR A 54 12.35 9.76 23.36
CA TYR A 54 11.98 10.90 24.20
C TYR A 54 10.47 11.09 24.28
N ASP A 55 10.09 11.99 25.16
CA ASP A 55 8.83 11.97 25.85
C ASP A 55 8.41 13.42 26.14
N PHE A 56 7.38 13.93 25.46
CA PHE A 56 6.92 15.31 25.62
C PHE A 56 5.50 15.39 26.16
N ASP A 57 5.30 16.21 27.19
CA ASP A 57 3.98 16.60 27.66
C ASP A 57 3.53 17.86 26.92
N LEU A 58 2.53 17.70 26.05
CA LEU A 58 1.95 18.81 25.29
C LEU A 58 0.76 19.44 26.01
N SER A 59 0.32 18.88 27.13
CA SER A 59 -0.78 19.43 27.94
C SER A 59 -0.36 20.60 28.82
N VAL A 60 0.95 20.79 29.03
CA VAL A 60 1.51 21.80 29.94
C VAL A 60 1.05 23.21 29.55
N GLY A 61 0.43 23.89 30.52
CA GLY A 61 0.01 25.28 30.38
C GLY A 61 -1.39 25.46 29.79
N ARG A 62 -2.14 24.37 29.56
CA ARG A 62 -3.54 24.45 29.10
C ARG A 62 -4.50 23.93 30.20
N PRO A 63 -5.67 24.55 30.38
CA PRO A 63 -6.65 24.10 31.37
C PRO A 63 -7.43 22.87 30.88
N GLY A 64 -7.77 21.97 31.80
CA GLY A 64 -8.60 20.78 31.55
C GLY A 64 -7.82 19.53 31.13
N GLU A 65 -8.54 18.42 30.97
CA GLU A 65 -7.97 17.19 30.41
C GLU A 65 -7.70 17.36 28.91
N GLN A 66 -6.55 16.87 28.47
CA GLN A 66 -6.11 16.96 27.08
C GLN A 66 -5.69 15.59 26.56
N SER A 67 -6.05 15.30 25.32
CA SER A 67 -5.66 14.09 24.64
C SER A 67 -4.98 14.42 23.33
N ILE A 68 -3.99 13.60 22.96
CA ILE A 68 -3.44 13.66 21.61
C ILE A 68 -4.48 13.05 20.66
N HIS A 69 -4.87 13.83 19.65
CA HIS A 69 -5.85 13.45 18.64
C HIS A 69 -5.22 12.63 17.52
N ARG A 70 -4.15 13.17 16.93
CA ARG A 70 -3.40 12.54 15.84
C ARG A 70 -1.90 12.84 15.99
N VAL A 71 -1.09 11.90 15.56
CA VAL A 71 0.36 12.07 15.39
C VAL A 71 0.72 11.66 13.97
N PHE A 72 1.67 12.37 13.38
CA PHE A 72 2.22 12.12 12.06
C PHE A 72 3.73 12.14 12.17
N VAL A 73 4.39 11.18 11.54
CA VAL A 73 5.84 11.11 11.42
C VAL A 73 6.22 11.03 9.96
N ASP A 74 7.32 11.66 9.58
CA ASP A 74 7.80 11.61 8.21
C ASP A 74 8.44 10.24 7.89
N PRO A 75 8.60 9.90 6.60
CA PRO A 75 9.20 8.63 6.20
C PRO A 75 10.63 8.40 6.70
N GLY A 76 11.36 9.44 7.12
CA GLY A 76 12.70 9.34 7.70
C GLY A 76 12.75 9.28 9.22
N GLY A 77 11.62 9.45 9.92
CA GLY A 77 11.54 9.36 11.39
C GLY A 77 12.06 10.59 12.15
N SER A 78 12.32 11.70 11.48
CA SER A 78 12.97 12.89 12.03
C SER A 78 12.01 14.01 12.39
N HIS A 79 10.94 14.18 11.61
CA HIS A 79 9.94 15.23 11.73
C HIS A 79 8.63 14.64 12.23
N CYS A 80 8.02 15.28 13.22
CA CYS A 80 6.73 14.87 13.75
C CYS A 80 5.79 16.07 13.94
N ILE A 81 4.53 15.87 13.55
CA ILE A 81 3.43 16.79 13.82
C ILE A 81 2.46 16.07 14.74
N ALA A 82 2.01 16.74 15.80
CA ALA A 82 1.04 16.21 16.75
C ALA A 82 -0.06 17.23 17.02
N THR A 83 -1.31 16.78 16.96
CA THR A 83 -2.49 17.60 17.22
C THR A 83 -3.06 17.26 18.59
N VAL A 84 -3.23 18.27 19.44
CA VAL A 84 -3.75 18.11 20.81
C VAL A 84 -5.11 18.77 20.94
N VAL A 85 -6.08 18.00 21.46
CA VAL A 85 -7.45 18.47 21.69
C VAL A 85 -7.77 18.48 23.18
N GLY A 86 -8.60 19.44 23.58
CA GLY A 86 -9.09 19.60 24.94
C GLY A 86 -10.16 20.68 25.00
N SER A 87 -10.58 21.07 26.21
CA SER A 87 -11.65 22.08 26.41
C SER A 87 -11.33 23.46 25.82
N GLY A 88 -10.04 23.77 25.60
CA GLY A 88 -9.58 25.03 25.01
C GLY A 88 -9.47 25.04 23.47
N GLY A 89 -9.92 23.97 22.79
CA GLY A 89 -9.79 23.81 21.34
C GLY A 89 -8.58 22.98 20.91
N ALA A 90 -8.29 22.98 19.60
CA ALA A 90 -7.18 22.26 19.00
C ALA A 90 -5.91 23.13 18.90
N ASP A 91 -4.76 22.55 19.25
CA ASP A 91 -3.44 23.14 19.02
C ASP A 91 -2.53 22.11 18.33
N THR A 92 -1.79 22.55 17.31
CA THR A 92 -0.89 21.70 16.54
C THR A 92 0.56 22.01 16.89
N TYR A 93 1.33 20.96 17.17
CA TYR A 93 2.73 21.04 17.55
C TYR A 93 3.60 20.38 16.49
N TYR A 94 4.76 20.96 16.25
CA TYR A 94 5.84 20.35 15.49
C TYR A 94 7.01 20.02 16.42
N THR A 95 7.62 18.86 16.22
CA THR A 95 8.88 18.50 16.87
C THR A 95 9.82 17.84 15.88
N HIS A 96 11.12 18.04 16.10
CA HIS A 96 12.17 17.37 15.37
C HIS A 96 12.93 16.43 16.32
N ALA A 97 13.51 15.34 15.80
CA ALA A 97 14.25 14.34 16.58
C ALA A 97 15.36 14.95 17.47
N LYS A 98 16.05 15.98 16.95
CA LYS A 98 17.14 16.67 17.65
C LYS A 98 16.69 17.81 18.57
N TRP A 99 15.39 18.13 18.61
CA TRP A 99 14.90 19.26 19.40
C TRP A 99 14.51 18.82 20.81
N SER A 100 14.93 19.58 21.81
CA SER A 100 14.61 19.30 23.21
C SER A 100 13.23 19.78 23.65
N LYS A 101 12.54 20.59 22.81
CA LYS A 101 11.19 21.08 23.09
C LYS A 101 10.38 21.16 21.79
N PRO A 102 9.10 20.72 21.82
CA PRO A 102 8.18 20.90 20.71
C PRO A 102 7.81 22.38 20.53
N ARG A 103 7.36 22.74 19.33
CA ARG A 103 6.95 24.09 18.94
C ARG A 103 5.48 24.12 18.57
N VAL A 104 4.75 25.10 19.11
CA VAL A 104 3.35 25.35 18.73
C VAL A 104 3.32 26.05 17.38
N LEU A 105 2.54 25.53 16.45
CA LEU A 105 2.30 26.14 15.14
C LEU A 105 1.16 27.16 15.26
N SER A 106 1.49 28.36 15.74
CA SER A 106 0.52 29.39 16.13
C SER A 106 -0.45 29.83 15.03
N LYS A 107 -0.06 29.75 13.76
CA LYS A 107 -0.92 30.07 12.60
C LYS A 107 -2.04 29.06 12.37
N LEU A 108 -1.95 27.86 12.94
CA LEU A 108 -2.97 26.81 12.87
C LEU A 108 -3.82 26.74 14.14
N LYS A 109 -3.69 27.71 15.04
CA LYS A 109 -4.40 27.70 16.32
C LYS A 109 -5.92 27.67 16.10
N GLY A 110 -6.59 26.72 16.73
CA GLY A 110 -8.04 26.52 16.60
C GLY A 110 -8.47 25.71 15.39
N LEU A 111 -7.55 25.34 14.49
CA LEU A 111 -7.81 24.40 13.39
C LEU A 111 -7.39 23.00 13.83
N LEU A 112 -8.27 22.02 13.64
CA LEU A 112 -7.94 20.63 13.94
C LEU A 112 -7.26 20.02 12.70
N VAL A 113 -5.97 19.70 12.81
CA VAL A 113 -5.23 19.04 11.72
C VAL A 113 -5.44 17.52 11.80
N ASP A 114 -6.12 16.99 10.79
CA ASP A 114 -6.54 15.58 10.68
C ASP A 114 -5.72 14.76 9.68
N ALA A 115 -5.07 15.41 8.72
CA ALA A 115 -4.28 14.73 7.70
C ALA A 115 -2.99 15.50 7.38
N VAL A 116 -1.93 14.75 7.06
CA VAL A 116 -0.62 15.29 6.67
C VAL A 116 -0.07 14.50 5.49
N ALA A 117 0.34 15.19 4.43
CA ALA A 117 1.10 14.61 3.32
C ALA A 117 2.54 15.14 3.30
N TRP A 118 3.48 14.23 3.52
CA TRP A 118 4.93 14.48 3.47
C TRP A 118 5.49 14.40 2.05
N ASN A 119 6.47 15.24 1.71
CA ASN A 119 7.16 15.20 0.41
C ASN A 119 8.22 14.10 0.41
N LYS A 120 7.78 12.85 0.26
CA LYS A 120 8.64 11.66 0.44
C LYS A 120 9.89 11.67 -0.45
N GLN A 121 9.84 12.31 -1.63
CA GLN A 121 10.97 12.36 -2.56
C GLN A 121 12.01 13.44 -2.20
N GLN A 122 11.63 14.49 -1.47
CA GLN A 122 12.50 15.65 -1.22
C GLN A 122 12.76 15.94 0.26
N ILE A 123 11.97 15.35 1.17
CA ILE A 123 12.15 15.47 2.61
C ILE A 123 13.50 14.91 3.05
N THR A 124 14.13 15.60 3.99
CA THR A 124 15.42 15.23 4.58
C THR A 124 15.39 15.59 6.05
N GLU A 125 16.23 14.97 6.89
CA GLU A 125 16.34 15.35 8.30
C GLU A 125 16.55 16.87 8.52
N ALA A 126 17.25 17.55 7.60
CA ALA A 126 17.52 18.98 7.73
C ALA A 126 16.33 19.88 7.36
N SER A 127 15.38 19.40 6.55
CA SER A 127 14.28 20.20 6.00
C SER A 127 13.11 19.33 5.58
N THR A 128 11.92 19.70 6.03
CA THR A 128 10.68 19.03 5.64
C THR A 128 10.35 19.21 4.17
N ARG A 129 10.92 20.23 3.51
CA ARG A 129 10.40 20.79 2.25
C ARG A 129 8.92 21.18 2.41
N GLU A 130 8.17 21.18 1.32
CA GLU A 130 6.73 21.43 1.33
C GLU A 130 6.01 20.25 1.99
N VAL A 131 5.12 20.52 2.94
CA VAL A 131 4.24 19.53 3.58
C VAL A 131 2.83 20.08 3.55
N ILE A 132 1.87 19.25 3.12
CA ILE A 132 0.45 19.64 3.06
C ILE A 132 -0.24 19.16 4.33
N LEU A 133 -0.99 20.06 4.97
CA LEU A 133 -1.81 19.80 6.14
C LEU A 133 -3.29 19.94 5.75
N GLY A 134 -4.11 18.98 6.13
CA GLY A 134 -5.56 19.00 5.97
C GLY A 134 -6.25 19.16 7.31
N THR A 135 -7.30 19.99 7.33
CA THR A 135 -8.06 20.32 8.54
C THR A 135 -9.47 19.75 8.53
N ASP A 136 -10.13 19.82 9.69
CA ASP A 136 -11.50 19.39 9.94
C ASP A 136 -12.57 20.20 9.18
N ASN A 137 -12.25 21.44 8.81
CA ASN A 137 -13.14 22.33 8.05
C ASN A 137 -12.85 22.33 6.53
N GLY A 138 -12.14 21.32 6.02
CA GLY A 138 -11.90 21.17 4.58
C GLY A 138 -10.90 22.16 4.00
N GLN A 139 -9.95 22.65 4.81
CA GLN A 139 -8.87 23.54 4.35
C GLN A 139 -7.56 22.76 4.17
N LEU A 140 -6.77 23.18 3.17
CA LEU A 140 -5.41 22.73 2.95
C LEU A 140 -4.43 23.87 3.22
N HIS A 141 -3.39 23.57 3.98
CA HIS A 141 -2.30 24.50 4.30
C HIS A 141 -0.97 23.87 3.92
N GLU A 142 0.00 24.67 3.52
CA GLU A 142 1.39 24.24 3.32
C GLU A 142 2.26 24.74 4.47
N ILE A 143 3.10 23.86 4.98
CA ILE A 143 4.15 24.18 5.95
C ILE A 143 5.51 23.75 5.42
N ALA A 144 6.54 24.53 5.74
CA ALA A 144 7.92 24.09 5.65
C ALA A 144 8.68 24.45 6.92
N VAL A 145 9.51 23.53 7.39
CA VAL A 145 10.35 23.69 8.58
C VAL A 145 11.78 23.26 8.26
N ASP A 146 12.73 24.15 8.54
CA ASP A 146 14.15 23.86 8.47
C ASP A 146 14.68 23.61 9.89
N GLU A 147 15.37 22.49 10.11
CA GLU A 147 15.81 22.02 11.44
C GLU A 147 16.65 23.07 12.19
N LYS A 148 17.53 23.77 11.45
CA LYS A 148 18.46 24.77 11.98
C LYS A 148 17.78 26.01 12.55
N ASP A 149 16.64 26.39 11.98
CA ASP A 149 15.95 27.63 12.34
C ASP A 149 15.20 27.50 13.68
N LYS A 150 14.96 26.26 14.14
CA LYS A 150 14.21 25.94 15.37
C LYS A 150 12.79 26.54 15.42
N LYS A 151 12.24 26.85 14.24
CA LYS A 151 10.89 27.41 13.99
C LYS A 151 10.44 27.06 12.57
N GLU A 152 9.13 27.18 12.31
CA GLU A 152 8.58 27.08 10.96
C GLU A 152 9.10 28.22 10.06
N LYS A 153 9.40 27.89 8.81
CA LYS A 153 9.81 28.86 7.79
C LYS A 153 8.60 29.65 7.31
N TYR A 154 7.53 28.93 6.99
CA TYR A 154 6.23 29.50 6.68
C TYR A 154 5.12 28.47 6.94
N ILE A 155 3.92 29.01 7.12
CA ILE A 155 2.64 28.31 7.01
C ILE A 155 1.77 29.21 6.15
N LYS A 156 1.18 28.67 5.09
CA LYS A 156 0.32 29.38 4.14
C LYS A 156 -0.90 28.56 3.79
N PHE A 157 -2.02 29.23 3.56
CA PHE A 157 -3.25 28.63 3.06
C PHE A 157 -3.11 28.31 1.57
N LEU A 158 -3.60 27.13 1.15
CA LEU A 158 -3.55 26.68 -0.24
C LEU A 158 -4.94 26.61 -0.89
N PHE A 159 -5.90 26.00 -0.20
CA PHE A 159 -7.18 25.62 -0.79
C PHE A 159 -8.24 25.36 0.29
N GLU A 160 -9.52 25.49 -0.07
CA GLU A 160 -10.66 25.14 0.79
C GLU A 160 -11.78 24.52 -0.05
N LEU A 161 -12.41 23.48 0.50
CA LEU A 161 -13.60 22.86 -0.09
C LEU A 161 -14.82 23.77 0.12
N THR A 162 -15.25 24.44 -0.94
CA THR A 162 -16.40 25.37 -0.88
C THR A 162 -17.75 24.67 -1.03
N GLU A 163 -17.83 23.59 -1.81
CA GLU A 163 -19.09 22.86 -2.04
C GLU A 163 -19.51 22.04 -0.81
N LEU A 164 -18.56 21.35 -0.19
CA LEU A 164 -18.79 20.48 0.96
C LEU A 164 -17.55 20.54 1.87
N PRO A 165 -17.55 21.39 2.91
CA PRO A 165 -16.40 21.62 3.79
C PRO A 165 -16.25 20.47 4.80
N GLU A 166 -16.01 19.26 4.30
CA GLU A 166 -15.74 18.07 5.11
C GLU A 166 -14.28 18.01 5.57
N ALA A 167 -14.06 17.34 6.70
CA ALA A 167 -12.74 17.07 7.24
C ALA A 167 -11.88 16.24 6.26
N PHE A 168 -10.64 16.67 6.03
CA PHE A 168 -9.66 15.84 5.34
C PHE A 168 -9.16 14.74 6.28
N MET A 169 -9.55 13.50 6.05
CA MET A 169 -9.20 12.35 6.88
C MET A 169 -7.92 11.62 6.43
N GLY A 170 -7.46 11.89 5.21
CA GLY A 170 -6.22 11.32 4.69
C GLY A 170 -5.67 12.14 3.53
N LEU A 171 -4.35 12.29 3.50
CA LEU A 171 -3.62 13.02 2.47
C LEU A 171 -2.37 12.23 2.10
N GLN A 172 -2.11 12.08 0.80
CA GLN A 172 -0.89 11.51 0.28
C GLN A 172 -0.42 12.35 -0.90
N MET A 173 0.91 12.52 -1.03
CA MET A 173 1.48 13.21 -2.18
C MET A 173 2.71 12.52 -2.75
N GLU A 174 2.86 12.63 -4.06
CA GLU A 174 4.00 12.15 -4.83
C GLU A 174 4.45 13.26 -5.78
N THR A 175 5.76 13.33 -6.02
CA THR A 175 6.35 14.32 -6.93
C THR A 175 7.13 13.63 -8.05
N ALA A 176 7.13 14.26 -9.23
CA ALA A 176 7.96 13.84 -10.35
C ALA A 176 8.71 15.05 -10.92
N SER A 177 10.02 14.90 -11.10
CA SER A 177 10.84 15.92 -11.75
C SER A 177 10.63 15.88 -13.26
N ILE A 178 10.25 17.00 -13.87
CA ILE A 178 10.07 17.16 -15.32
C ILE A 178 10.93 18.32 -15.83
N ALA A 179 11.11 18.43 -17.16
CA ALA A 179 11.95 19.47 -17.76
C ALA A 179 11.53 20.91 -17.36
N ASN A 180 10.24 21.13 -17.10
CA ASN A 180 9.66 22.43 -16.79
C ASN A 180 9.35 22.64 -15.29
N GLY A 181 9.90 21.81 -14.39
CA GLY A 181 9.73 21.96 -12.94
C GLY A 181 9.35 20.66 -12.21
N THR A 182 8.67 20.80 -11.08
CA THR A 182 8.15 19.67 -10.30
C THR A 182 6.67 19.47 -10.63
N ARG A 183 6.28 18.26 -10.99
CA ARG A 183 4.87 17.84 -11.09
C ARG A 183 4.43 17.24 -9.76
N TYR A 184 3.31 17.71 -9.24
CA TYR A 184 2.70 17.22 -8.00
C TYR A 184 1.49 16.35 -8.33
N TYR A 185 1.36 15.25 -7.58
CA TYR A 185 0.19 14.39 -7.54
C TYR A 185 -0.25 14.31 -6.08
N VAL A 186 -1.38 14.92 -5.76
CA VAL A 186 -1.94 14.93 -4.40
C VAL A 186 -3.26 14.21 -4.41
N MET A 187 -3.44 13.28 -3.48
CA MET A 187 -4.70 12.59 -3.25
C MET A 187 -5.19 12.93 -1.84
N ALA A 188 -6.44 13.34 -1.73
CA ALA A 188 -7.07 13.72 -0.48
C ALA A 188 -8.37 12.95 -0.30
N VAL A 189 -8.64 12.46 0.90
CA VAL A 189 -9.92 11.80 1.22
C VAL A 189 -10.63 12.54 2.33
N THR A 190 -11.95 12.60 2.18
CA THR A 190 -12.94 13.02 3.17
C THR A 190 -13.76 11.78 3.56
N PRO A 191 -14.75 11.88 4.47
CA PRO A 191 -15.64 10.76 4.76
C PRO A 191 -16.36 10.22 3.50
N THR A 192 -16.72 11.10 2.55
CA THR A 192 -17.57 10.74 1.41
C THR A 192 -16.87 10.81 0.05
N ARG A 193 -15.82 11.62 -0.09
CA ARG A 193 -15.16 11.91 -1.37
C ARG A 193 -13.65 11.68 -1.35
N LEU A 194 -13.14 11.17 -2.47
CA LEU A 194 -11.72 11.13 -2.81
C LEU A 194 -11.43 12.15 -3.90
N TYR A 195 -10.54 13.09 -3.62
CA TYR A 195 -10.10 14.14 -4.51
C TYR A 195 -8.71 13.85 -5.06
N SER A 196 -8.48 14.20 -6.33
CA SER A 196 -7.18 14.13 -6.97
C SER A 196 -6.78 15.49 -7.53
N PHE A 197 -5.62 16.00 -7.11
CA PHE A 197 -5.04 17.25 -7.58
C PHE A 197 -3.73 16.97 -8.30
N THR A 198 -3.58 17.56 -9.49
CA THR A 198 -2.40 17.40 -10.33
C THR A 198 -2.01 18.73 -10.95
N GLY A 199 -0.71 19.01 -10.96
CA GLY A 199 -0.21 20.21 -11.63
C GLY A 199 1.30 20.33 -11.57
N ILE A 200 1.82 21.36 -12.23
CA ILE A 200 3.26 21.62 -12.39
C ILE A 200 3.58 22.98 -11.79
N GLY A 201 4.71 23.11 -11.09
CA GLY A 201 5.20 24.39 -10.57
C GLY A 201 5.40 24.35 -9.07
N SER A 202 4.74 25.25 -8.33
CA SER A 202 4.62 25.22 -6.87
C SER A 202 3.23 24.71 -6.45
N LEU A 203 3.08 24.24 -5.22
CA LEU A 203 1.77 23.85 -4.69
C LEU A 203 0.75 25.01 -4.75
N ASP A 204 1.18 26.27 -4.52
CA ASP A 204 0.28 27.44 -4.71
C ASP A 204 -0.29 27.48 -6.12
N SER A 205 0.55 27.32 -7.16
CA SER A 205 0.09 27.35 -8.55
C SER A 205 -0.82 26.17 -8.88
N VAL A 206 -0.56 24.99 -8.28
CA VAL A 206 -1.39 23.79 -8.45
C VAL A 206 -2.77 24.05 -7.88
N PHE A 207 -2.87 24.42 -6.60
CA PHE A 207 -4.15 24.62 -5.92
C PHE A 207 -4.90 25.86 -6.40
N ALA A 208 -4.22 26.94 -6.76
CA ALA A 208 -4.85 28.11 -7.37
C ALA A 208 -5.59 27.75 -8.68
N SER A 209 -5.05 26.82 -9.47
CA SER A 209 -5.71 26.36 -10.70
C SER A 209 -7.04 25.63 -10.47
N TYR A 210 -7.25 25.10 -9.26
CA TYR A 210 -8.47 24.41 -8.84
C TYR A 210 -9.50 25.33 -8.18
N VAL A 211 -9.22 26.62 -8.04
CA VAL A 211 -10.21 27.60 -7.57
C VAL A 211 -11.23 27.90 -8.67
N ASP A 212 -10.75 28.08 -9.91
CA ASP A 212 -11.60 28.37 -11.07
C ASP A 212 -12.03 27.10 -11.84
N ARG A 213 -11.42 25.95 -11.51
CA ARG A 213 -11.64 24.67 -12.18
C ARG A 213 -12.32 23.68 -11.25
N ALA A 214 -13.31 22.95 -11.75
CA ALA A 214 -13.91 21.84 -11.02
C ALA A 214 -12.85 20.79 -10.62
N VAL A 215 -12.79 20.46 -9.34
CA VAL A 215 -11.89 19.43 -8.80
C VAL A 215 -12.41 18.06 -9.23
N HIS A 216 -11.54 17.19 -9.72
CA HIS A 216 -11.91 15.80 -9.97
C HIS A 216 -12.04 15.06 -8.65
N PHE A 217 -13.24 14.53 -8.37
CA PHE A 217 -13.49 13.71 -7.21
C PHE A 217 -14.31 12.47 -7.56
N MET A 218 -14.15 11.45 -6.72
CA MET A 218 -15.00 10.27 -6.68
C MET A 218 -15.76 10.28 -5.37
N GLU A 219 -17.08 10.16 -5.44
CA GLU A 219 -17.95 10.10 -4.27
C GLU A 219 -18.45 8.67 -4.09
N LEU A 220 -18.34 8.14 -2.86
CA LEU A 220 -18.86 6.84 -2.49
C LEU A 220 -19.84 7.01 -1.32
N PRO A 221 -21.02 6.36 -1.37
CA PRO A 221 -22.02 6.51 -0.33
C PRO A 221 -21.63 5.77 0.95
N GLY A 222 -22.24 6.18 2.05
CA GLY A 222 -22.17 5.48 3.33
C GLY A 222 -21.26 6.15 4.35
N GLU A 223 -21.69 6.09 5.60
CA GLU A 223 -20.94 6.66 6.72
C GLU A 223 -19.90 5.66 7.24
N ILE A 224 -18.70 6.11 7.58
CA ILE A 224 -17.67 5.29 8.22
C ILE A 224 -17.11 6.04 9.43
N PRO A 225 -16.79 5.36 10.55
CA PRO A 225 -16.24 6.03 11.73
C PRO A 225 -14.90 6.72 11.46
N ASN A 226 -14.08 6.15 10.57
CA ASN A 226 -12.74 6.63 10.24
C ASN A 226 -12.44 6.31 8.76
N SER A 227 -12.26 7.35 7.93
CA SER A 227 -11.82 7.22 6.54
C SER A 227 -10.30 7.30 6.50
N GLU A 228 -9.64 6.41 5.78
CA GLU A 228 -8.17 6.35 5.71
C GLU A 228 -7.69 6.23 4.26
N LEU A 229 -6.53 6.86 3.97
CA LEU A 229 -5.86 6.80 2.68
C LEU A 229 -4.43 6.28 2.84
N HIS A 230 -4.15 5.15 2.20
CA HIS A 230 -2.85 4.48 2.28
C HIS A 230 -2.26 4.26 0.90
N PHE A 231 -0.97 4.56 0.76
CA PHE A 231 -0.17 4.27 -0.43
C PHE A 231 0.79 3.13 -0.13
N PHE A 232 0.78 2.10 -0.96
CA PHE A 232 1.83 1.09 -0.96
C PHE A 232 3.02 1.59 -1.80
N ILE A 233 4.20 1.63 -1.17
CA ILE A 233 5.42 2.12 -1.78
C ILE A 233 6.32 0.95 -2.12
N LYS A 234 6.75 0.87 -3.39
CA LYS A 234 7.76 -0.08 -3.85
C LYS A 234 8.91 0.71 -4.46
N GLN A 235 10.14 0.44 -4.01
CA GLN A 235 11.34 1.12 -4.53
C GLN A 235 11.23 2.66 -4.50
N ARG A 236 10.76 3.23 -3.37
CA ARG A 236 10.58 4.68 -3.14
C ARG A 236 9.52 5.37 -4.00
N ARG A 237 8.65 4.62 -4.69
CA ARG A 237 7.53 5.18 -5.44
C ARG A 237 6.23 4.49 -5.04
N ALA A 238 5.16 5.26 -4.88
CA ALA A 238 3.85 4.66 -4.68
C ALA A 238 3.42 3.89 -5.94
N VAL A 239 2.88 2.69 -5.75
CA VAL A 239 2.41 1.80 -6.84
C VAL A 239 0.93 1.51 -6.73
N HIS A 240 0.41 1.46 -5.50
CA HIS A 240 -1.00 1.25 -5.24
C HIS A 240 -1.51 2.23 -4.19
N PHE A 241 -2.79 2.56 -4.29
CA PHE A 241 -3.50 3.24 -3.22
C PHE A 241 -4.68 2.40 -2.77
N ALA A 242 -5.11 2.62 -1.54
CA ALA A 242 -6.37 2.13 -1.03
C ALA A 242 -7.03 3.21 -0.15
N TRP A 243 -8.32 3.37 -0.34
CA TRP A 243 -9.20 4.26 0.39
C TRP A 243 -10.23 3.44 1.16
N LEU A 244 -10.19 3.56 2.49
CA LEU A 244 -11.20 2.98 3.38
C LEU A 244 -12.42 3.91 3.39
N SER A 245 -13.48 3.54 2.67
CA SER A 245 -14.70 4.36 2.50
C SER A 245 -15.92 3.69 3.15
N GLY A 246 -17.05 4.40 3.25
CA GLY A 246 -18.29 3.83 3.79
C GLY A 246 -18.89 2.69 2.97
N ALA A 247 -18.70 2.68 1.65
CA ALA A 247 -19.22 1.64 0.75
C ALA A 247 -18.32 0.40 0.66
N GLY A 248 -17.03 0.54 0.93
CA GLY A 248 -16.03 -0.50 0.72
C GLY A 248 -14.61 0.05 0.68
N ILE A 249 -13.65 -0.80 0.32
CA ILE A 249 -12.26 -0.38 0.11
C ILE A 249 -12.06 -0.11 -1.37
N TYR A 250 -11.93 1.16 -1.73
CA TYR A 250 -11.65 1.57 -3.09
C TYR A 250 -10.15 1.60 -3.33
N HIS A 251 -9.65 0.85 -4.31
CA HIS A 251 -8.22 0.70 -4.54
C HIS A 251 -7.88 0.61 -6.03
N GLY A 252 -6.59 0.80 -6.34
CA GLY A 252 -6.12 0.67 -7.72
C GLY A 252 -4.60 0.88 -7.85
N GLY A 253 -4.14 0.87 -9.09
CA GLY A 253 -2.77 1.20 -9.46
C GLY A 253 -2.55 2.70 -9.56
N LEU A 254 -1.34 3.13 -9.22
CA LEU A 254 -0.86 4.50 -9.38
C LEU A 254 0.18 4.51 -10.50
N ASN A 255 -0.10 5.30 -11.54
CA ASN A 255 0.84 5.49 -12.65
C ASN A 255 1.22 6.96 -12.77
N PHE A 256 2.44 7.25 -12.33
CA PHE A 256 3.01 8.59 -12.37
C PHE A 256 3.86 8.75 -13.64
N GLY A 257 3.21 8.67 -14.80
CA GLY A 257 3.86 8.81 -16.11
C GLY A 257 4.29 10.26 -16.42
N ALA A 258 5.45 10.42 -17.06
CA ALA A 258 5.86 11.69 -17.68
C ALA A 258 5.37 11.82 -19.14
N GLN A 259 4.99 10.69 -19.78
CA GLN A 259 4.77 10.59 -21.25
C GLN A 259 3.30 10.50 -21.70
N HIS A 260 2.33 10.46 -20.79
CA HIS A 260 0.91 10.59 -21.13
C HIS A 260 0.41 12.06 -21.05
N SER A 261 1.37 12.99 -21.05
CA SER A 261 1.20 14.41 -20.79
C SER A 261 0.34 15.11 -21.82
N SER A 262 -0.95 15.28 -21.50
CA SER A 262 -1.70 16.41 -22.03
C SER A 262 -1.15 17.69 -21.37
N PRO A 263 -1.01 18.80 -22.12
CA PRO A 263 -0.51 20.07 -21.56
C PRO A 263 -1.44 20.68 -20.49
N ASN A 264 -2.64 20.12 -20.28
CA ASN A 264 -3.68 20.67 -19.40
C ASN A 264 -3.71 20.04 -17.99
N GLY A 265 -2.75 19.16 -17.67
CA GLY A 265 -2.56 18.62 -16.31
C GLY A 265 -3.67 17.67 -15.82
N ASP A 266 -4.63 17.29 -16.67
CA ASP A 266 -5.83 16.51 -16.32
C ASP A 266 -5.66 15.00 -16.55
N GLU A 267 -4.54 14.45 -16.10
CA GLU A 267 -4.34 13.00 -16.15
C GLU A 267 -4.83 12.36 -14.86
N ASN A 268 -5.83 11.51 -14.99
CA ASN A 268 -6.16 10.53 -13.96
C ASN A 268 -4.98 9.55 -13.83
N PHE A 269 -4.12 9.78 -12.85
CA PHE A 269 -2.96 8.93 -12.53
C PHE A 269 -3.35 7.61 -11.82
N VAL A 270 -4.65 7.33 -11.75
CA VAL A 270 -5.22 6.14 -11.13
C VAL A 270 -5.71 5.16 -12.20
N GLU A 271 -5.19 3.95 -12.17
CA GLU A 271 -5.48 2.84 -13.09
C GLU A 271 -6.07 1.64 -12.34
N ASN A 272 -6.67 0.68 -13.07
CA ASN A 272 -7.13 -0.62 -12.54
C ASN A 272 -7.94 -0.49 -11.24
N LYS A 273 -8.97 0.34 -11.29
CA LYS A 273 -9.83 0.71 -10.14
C LYS A 273 -10.74 -0.46 -9.78
N ALA A 274 -10.82 -0.79 -8.49
CA ALA A 274 -11.73 -1.79 -7.95
C ALA A 274 -12.30 -1.33 -6.60
N LEU A 275 -13.50 -1.82 -6.27
CA LEU A 275 -14.17 -1.58 -5.01
C LEU A 275 -14.44 -2.91 -4.32
N LEU A 276 -13.80 -3.11 -3.18
CA LEU A 276 -13.93 -4.30 -2.35
C LEU A 276 -15.05 -4.10 -1.32
N ASP A 277 -16.09 -4.92 -1.41
CA ASP A 277 -17.28 -4.86 -0.54
C ASP A 277 -17.03 -5.54 0.82
N TYR A 278 -17.49 -4.91 1.90
CA TYR A 278 -17.35 -5.43 3.28
C TYR A 278 -18.17 -6.68 3.57
N SER A 279 -19.23 -6.95 2.80
CA SER A 279 -20.06 -8.15 2.92
C SER A 279 -19.26 -9.45 2.80
N LYS A 280 -18.12 -9.41 2.10
CA LYS A 280 -17.20 -10.56 1.94
C LYS A 280 -16.48 -10.96 3.24
N PHE A 281 -16.47 -10.09 4.25
CA PHE A 281 -15.67 -10.29 5.47
C PHE A 281 -16.48 -10.51 6.74
N CYS A 282 -17.81 -10.37 6.64
CA CYS A 282 -18.73 -10.43 7.75
C CYS A 282 -19.65 -11.66 7.63
N GLU A 283 -19.65 -12.48 8.67
CA GLU A 283 -20.66 -13.52 8.85
C GLU A 283 -21.84 -12.90 9.62
N GLY A 284 -22.86 -12.42 8.91
CA GLY A 284 -24.09 -11.84 9.47
C GLY A 284 -24.73 -10.74 8.61
N ASP A 285 -25.97 -10.35 8.92
CA ASP A 285 -26.76 -9.36 8.17
C ASP A 285 -26.23 -7.91 8.27
N GLU A 286 -25.40 -7.59 9.27
CA GLU A 286 -24.73 -6.29 9.39
C GLU A 286 -23.25 -6.40 8.99
N ALA A 287 -22.91 -5.82 7.83
CA ALA A 287 -21.53 -5.67 7.41
C ALA A 287 -20.78 -4.72 8.36
N VAL A 288 -19.93 -5.30 9.22
CA VAL A 288 -19.06 -4.54 10.12
C VAL A 288 -17.94 -3.90 9.33
N LYS A 289 -17.91 -2.58 9.33
CA LYS A 289 -16.88 -1.78 8.65
C LYS A 289 -15.55 -1.87 9.41
N PRO A 290 -14.41 -2.00 8.72
CA PRO A 290 -13.10 -1.93 9.35
C PRO A 290 -12.87 -0.57 10.01
N SER A 291 -12.19 -0.55 11.14
CA SER A 291 -11.81 0.68 11.85
C SER A 291 -10.46 1.25 11.39
N SER A 292 -9.60 0.41 10.81
CA SER A 292 -8.28 0.79 10.31
C SER A 292 -7.83 -0.15 9.19
N LEU A 293 -7.00 0.37 8.29
CA LEU A 293 -6.48 -0.29 7.10
C LEU A 293 -4.95 -0.16 7.04
N ALA A 294 -4.26 -1.20 6.57
CA ALA A 294 -2.90 -1.07 6.05
C ALA A 294 -2.75 -1.88 4.75
N VAL A 295 -1.83 -1.47 3.89
CA VAL A 295 -1.69 -2.01 2.53
C VAL A 295 -0.28 -2.55 2.31
N SER A 296 -0.18 -3.84 1.95
CA SER A 296 1.05 -4.48 1.48
C SER A 296 1.04 -4.63 -0.04
N GLU A 297 2.03 -5.34 -0.61
CA GLU A 297 2.11 -5.52 -2.06
C GLU A 297 0.86 -6.23 -2.58
N PHE A 298 0.47 -7.32 -1.92
CA PHE A 298 -0.65 -8.18 -2.37
C PHE A 298 -1.82 -8.24 -1.39
N HIS A 299 -1.72 -7.66 -0.20
CA HIS A 299 -2.71 -7.81 0.86
C HIS A 299 -3.19 -6.49 1.45
N PHE A 300 -4.40 -6.54 2.00
CA PHE A 300 -4.94 -5.57 2.94
C PHE A 300 -4.94 -6.18 4.34
N LEU A 301 -4.42 -5.44 5.32
CA LEU A 301 -4.59 -5.75 6.72
C LEU A 301 -5.76 -4.91 7.23
N LEU A 302 -6.82 -5.58 7.65
CA LEU A 302 -8.08 -4.95 8.06
C LEU A 302 -8.32 -5.17 9.54
N LEU A 303 -8.44 -4.09 10.31
CA LEU A 303 -8.88 -4.17 11.69
C LEU A 303 -10.42 -4.18 11.72
N ILE A 304 -11.01 -5.34 11.98
CA ILE A 304 -12.46 -5.49 12.08
C ILE A 304 -12.80 -5.87 13.51
N ARG A 305 -13.58 -5.01 14.19
CA ARG A 305 -13.80 -5.04 15.64
C ARG A 305 -12.47 -4.90 16.38
N ASN A 306 -11.86 -6.03 16.74
CA ASN A 306 -10.64 -6.11 17.56
C ASN A 306 -9.62 -7.12 16.99
N ARG A 307 -9.85 -7.61 15.77
CA ARG A 307 -9.04 -8.63 15.12
C ARG A 307 -8.54 -8.13 13.78
N VAL A 308 -7.31 -8.51 13.43
CA VAL A 308 -6.70 -8.11 12.17
C VAL A 308 -6.84 -9.26 11.19
N LYS A 309 -7.62 -9.06 10.13
CA LYS A 309 -7.79 -10.02 9.03
C LYS A 309 -6.90 -9.61 7.87
N VAL A 310 -6.23 -10.58 7.26
CA VAL A 310 -5.41 -10.40 6.06
C VAL A 310 -6.23 -10.82 4.86
N VAL A 311 -6.49 -9.88 3.95
CA VAL A 311 -7.29 -10.08 2.74
C VAL A 311 -6.42 -9.90 1.52
N ASN A 312 -6.49 -10.81 0.56
CA ASN A 312 -5.79 -10.65 -0.71
C ASN A 312 -6.45 -9.55 -1.56
N ARG A 313 -5.65 -8.63 -2.12
CA ARG A 313 -6.13 -7.53 -2.96
C ARG A 313 -6.71 -7.97 -4.30
N ILE A 314 -6.30 -9.13 -4.80
CA ILE A 314 -6.60 -9.60 -6.14
C ILE A 314 -7.72 -10.65 -6.10
N SER A 315 -7.60 -11.66 -5.23
CA SER A 315 -8.67 -12.66 -5.08
C SER A 315 -9.81 -12.20 -4.17
N GLU A 316 -9.61 -11.13 -3.40
CA GLU A 316 -10.60 -10.58 -2.44
C GLU A 316 -11.02 -11.57 -1.34
N GLN A 317 -10.19 -12.58 -1.07
CA GLN A 317 -10.42 -13.60 -0.05
C GLN A 317 -9.60 -13.34 1.22
N ILE A 318 -10.16 -13.72 2.37
CA ILE A 318 -9.42 -13.75 3.64
C ILE A 318 -8.46 -14.93 3.59
N ILE A 319 -7.17 -14.66 3.78
CA ILE A 319 -6.13 -15.70 3.81
C ILE A 319 -5.86 -16.14 5.23
N GLU A 320 -5.78 -15.19 6.16
CA GLU A 320 -5.46 -15.48 7.56
C GLU A 320 -6.03 -14.41 8.50
N GLU A 321 -6.17 -14.80 9.76
CA GLU A 321 -6.54 -13.91 10.87
C GLU A 321 -5.36 -13.89 11.85
N LEU A 322 -4.83 -12.70 12.11
CA LEU A 322 -3.65 -12.54 12.96
C LEU A 322 -4.01 -12.70 14.43
N GLN A 323 -3.18 -13.45 15.13
CA GLN A 323 -3.30 -13.67 16.57
C GLN A 323 -2.31 -12.78 17.30
N PHE A 324 -2.80 -12.08 18.31
CA PHE A 324 -2.00 -11.20 19.17
C PHE A 324 -1.97 -11.82 20.56
N ASP A 325 -0.79 -11.89 21.17
CA ASP A 325 -0.59 -12.37 22.53
C ASP A 325 -1.23 -11.40 23.54
N GLN A 326 -2.54 -11.56 23.76
CA GLN A 326 -3.27 -10.84 24.79
C GLN A 326 -3.13 -11.62 26.11
N THR A 327 -2.29 -11.12 27.01
CA THR A 327 -2.22 -11.67 28.37
C THR A 327 -3.50 -11.39 29.13
N ALA A 328 -3.95 -12.36 29.93
CA ALA A 328 -5.18 -12.28 30.75
C ALA A 328 -5.19 -11.14 31.79
N GLU A 329 -4.02 -10.55 32.09
CA GLU A 329 -3.86 -9.39 32.99
C GLU A 329 -4.17 -8.05 32.31
N SER A 330 -4.28 -8.03 30.98
CA SER A 330 -4.60 -6.84 30.22
C SER A 330 -6.13 -6.70 30.14
N ALA A 331 -6.70 -5.70 30.78
CA ALA A 331 -8.06 -5.22 30.46
C ALA A 331 -8.14 -4.58 29.04
N SER A 332 -7.30 -5.02 28.10
CA SER A 332 -7.20 -4.42 26.77
C SER A 332 -8.43 -4.82 25.96
N LYS A 333 -9.10 -3.80 25.41
CA LYS A 333 -10.25 -3.97 24.53
C LYS A 333 -9.87 -4.53 23.15
N GLY A 334 -8.74 -5.23 23.02
CA GLY A 334 -8.16 -5.66 21.74
C GLY A 334 -7.38 -4.57 21.01
N ILE A 335 -6.98 -4.87 19.77
CA ILE A 335 -6.24 -3.95 18.89
C ILE A 335 -7.14 -2.77 18.52
N ILE A 336 -6.59 -1.55 18.59
CA ILE A 336 -7.32 -0.30 18.36
C ILE A 336 -6.97 0.35 17.01
N GLY A 337 -5.80 0.07 16.44
CA GLY A 337 -5.38 0.63 15.17
C GLY A 337 -4.21 -0.10 14.53
N LEU A 338 -4.03 0.18 13.23
CA LEU A 338 -2.90 -0.26 12.43
C LEU A 338 -2.09 0.95 12.00
N CYS A 339 -0.80 0.76 11.77
CA CYS A 339 0.00 1.71 11.01
C CYS A 339 1.06 0.96 10.18
N SER A 340 1.57 1.61 9.16
CA SER A 340 2.61 1.07 8.29
C SER A 340 3.79 2.02 8.22
N ASP A 341 4.99 1.48 8.33
CA ASP A 341 6.21 2.16 7.94
C ASP A 341 6.52 1.82 6.48
N ALA A 342 6.12 2.72 5.58
CA ALA A 342 6.31 2.53 4.16
C ALA A 342 7.79 2.59 3.72
N SER A 343 8.69 3.15 4.54
CA SER A 343 10.12 3.19 4.27
C SER A 343 10.79 1.86 4.60
N ALA A 344 10.44 1.28 5.75
CA ALA A 344 10.98 0.00 6.21
C ALA A 344 10.23 -1.22 5.64
N GLY A 345 9.00 -1.01 5.12
CA GLY A 345 8.12 -2.11 4.70
C GLY A 345 7.58 -2.91 5.88
N LEU A 346 7.50 -2.30 7.06
CA LEU A 346 7.01 -2.91 8.29
C LEU A 346 5.58 -2.45 8.59
N PHE A 347 4.83 -3.32 9.23
CA PHE A 347 3.48 -3.03 9.70
C PHE A 347 3.46 -3.13 11.22
N TYR A 348 2.62 -2.32 11.84
CA TYR A 348 2.44 -2.36 13.28
C TYR A 348 0.95 -2.35 13.61
N ALA A 349 0.62 -3.04 14.69
CA ALA A 349 -0.68 -2.99 15.33
C ALA A 349 -0.48 -2.55 16.78
N TYR A 350 -1.45 -1.82 17.34
CA TYR A 350 -1.35 -1.38 18.72
C TYR A 350 -2.68 -1.53 19.44
N ASP A 351 -2.59 -1.85 20.73
CA ASP A 351 -3.70 -1.74 21.66
C ASP A 351 -3.55 -0.49 22.53
N GLN A 352 -4.26 -0.40 23.65
CA GLN A 352 -4.22 0.75 24.54
C GLN A 352 -2.88 0.95 25.26
N ASN A 353 -1.98 -0.03 25.26
CA ASN A 353 -0.74 0.01 26.02
C ASN A 353 0.46 -0.69 25.35
N SER A 354 0.22 -1.55 24.37
CA SER A 354 1.21 -2.40 23.71
C SER A 354 1.30 -2.13 22.21
N ILE A 355 2.49 -2.32 21.65
CA ILE A 355 2.80 -2.27 20.23
C ILE A 355 3.21 -3.68 19.78
N PHE A 356 2.66 -4.11 18.65
CA PHE A 356 2.98 -5.36 17.99
C PHE A 356 3.52 -5.04 16.60
N GLN A 357 4.60 -5.72 16.22
CA GLN A 357 5.13 -5.70 14.86
C GLN A 357 4.47 -6.82 14.07
N VAL A 358 4.00 -6.49 12.87
CA VAL A 358 3.46 -7.44 11.90
C VAL A 358 4.44 -7.54 10.74
N SER A 359 5.16 -8.65 10.67
CA SER A 359 6.22 -8.89 9.71
C SER A 359 5.71 -9.68 8.51
N VAL A 360 6.15 -9.32 7.30
CA VAL A 360 5.83 -10.04 6.07
C VAL A 360 6.85 -11.16 5.86
N ASN A 361 6.41 -12.41 5.80
CA ASN A 361 7.30 -13.56 5.60
C ASN A 361 7.41 -13.95 4.12
N ASP A 362 6.27 -14.30 3.50
CA ASP A 362 6.25 -14.71 2.09
C ASP A 362 4.90 -14.42 1.42
N GLU A 363 4.57 -13.14 1.24
CA GLU A 363 3.28 -12.74 0.65
C GLU A 363 3.11 -13.09 -0.83
N GLY A 364 4.21 -13.34 -1.56
CA GLY A 364 4.17 -13.67 -2.99
C GLY A 364 3.96 -15.16 -3.29
N ARG A 365 3.98 -16.04 -2.28
CA ARG A 365 4.08 -17.51 -2.45
C ARG A 365 3.02 -18.13 -3.36
N ASP A 366 1.77 -17.70 -3.21
CA ASP A 366 0.61 -18.30 -3.87
C ASP A 366 0.01 -17.35 -4.93
N MET A 367 0.64 -16.20 -5.17
CA MET A 367 0.16 -15.21 -6.14
C MET A 367 0.16 -15.73 -7.58
N TRP A 368 1.10 -16.61 -7.93
CA TRP A 368 1.11 -17.23 -9.25
C TRP A 368 -0.14 -18.09 -9.52
N LYS A 369 -0.69 -18.76 -8.49
CA LYS A 369 -1.92 -19.55 -8.60
C LYS A 369 -3.12 -18.63 -8.77
N ILE A 370 -3.19 -17.57 -7.96
CA ILE A 370 -4.27 -16.58 -8.03
C ILE A 370 -4.33 -15.93 -9.42
N HIS A 371 -3.19 -15.48 -9.97
CA HIS A 371 -3.16 -14.93 -11.33
C HIS A 371 -3.47 -15.98 -12.40
N LEU A 372 -3.10 -17.25 -12.17
CA LEU A 372 -3.43 -18.34 -13.08
C LEU A 372 -4.94 -18.60 -13.13
N ASP A 373 -5.61 -18.59 -11.98
CA ASP A 373 -7.08 -18.74 -11.87
C ASP A 373 -7.82 -17.58 -12.57
N LEU A 374 -7.25 -16.37 -12.51
CA LEU A 374 -7.74 -15.20 -13.26
C LEU A 374 -7.39 -15.21 -14.76
N LYS A 375 -6.67 -16.23 -15.25
CA LYS A 375 -6.16 -16.35 -16.63
C LYS A 375 -5.20 -15.23 -17.05
N GLU A 376 -4.60 -14.53 -16.08
CA GLU A 376 -3.58 -13.50 -16.30
C GLU A 376 -2.19 -14.14 -16.35
N TYR A 377 -1.94 -14.90 -17.41
CA TYR A 377 -0.75 -15.76 -17.45
C TYR A 377 0.58 -15.01 -17.40
N ALA A 378 0.66 -13.79 -17.93
CA ALA A 378 1.88 -12.98 -17.88
C ALA A 378 2.24 -12.60 -16.43
N ALA A 379 1.23 -12.18 -15.65
CA ALA A 379 1.40 -11.88 -14.22
C ALA A 379 1.67 -13.16 -13.41
N ALA A 380 1.04 -14.28 -13.76
CA ALA A 380 1.32 -15.58 -13.13
C ALA A 380 2.79 -16.00 -13.32
N LEU A 381 3.31 -15.92 -14.56
CA LEU A 381 4.71 -16.24 -14.87
C LEU A 381 5.71 -15.30 -14.19
N ALA A 382 5.37 -14.01 -14.06
CA ALA A 382 6.20 -13.03 -13.36
C ALA A 382 6.31 -13.32 -11.85
N ASN A 383 5.27 -13.91 -11.25
CA ASN A 383 5.23 -14.30 -9.85
C ASN A 383 5.71 -15.74 -9.57
N CYS A 384 6.01 -16.53 -10.61
CA CYS A 384 6.58 -17.86 -10.43
C CYS A 384 8.05 -17.76 -9.98
N ARG A 385 8.42 -18.49 -8.93
CA ARG A 385 9.80 -18.60 -8.46
C ARG A 385 10.47 -19.85 -8.99
N ASP A 386 9.77 -20.98 -8.93
CA ASP A 386 10.31 -22.28 -9.31
C ASP A 386 10.03 -22.64 -10.77
N PRO A 387 10.91 -23.43 -11.43
CA PRO A 387 10.62 -24.00 -12.75
C PRO A 387 9.34 -24.84 -12.77
N LEU A 388 9.05 -25.59 -11.69
CA LEU A 388 7.83 -26.39 -11.56
C LEU A 388 6.56 -25.52 -11.58
N GLN A 389 6.59 -24.35 -10.94
CA GLN A 389 5.47 -23.41 -10.97
C GLN A 389 5.25 -22.86 -12.39
N ARG A 390 6.35 -22.52 -13.09
CA ARG A 390 6.29 -22.06 -14.49
C ARG A 390 5.73 -23.13 -15.41
N ASP A 391 6.15 -24.39 -15.23
CA ASP A 391 5.64 -25.52 -15.99
C ASP A 391 4.13 -25.71 -15.78
N GLN A 392 3.64 -25.53 -14.55
CA GLN A 392 2.20 -25.60 -14.25
C GLN A 392 1.42 -24.48 -14.97
N VAL A 393 1.96 -23.26 -15.00
CA VAL A 393 1.34 -22.14 -15.73
C VAL A 393 1.33 -22.42 -17.23
N TYR A 394 2.45 -22.89 -17.80
CA TYR A 394 2.53 -23.25 -19.22
C TYR A 394 1.61 -24.41 -19.57
N LEU A 395 1.41 -25.38 -18.68
CA LEU A 395 0.48 -26.48 -18.85
C LEU A 395 -0.94 -25.96 -19.05
N VAL A 396 -1.43 -25.12 -18.14
CA VAL A 396 -2.79 -24.56 -18.23
C VAL A 396 -2.94 -23.68 -19.46
N GLN A 397 -1.92 -22.88 -19.82
CA GLN A 397 -1.91 -22.13 -21.08
C GLN A 397 -2.01 -23.04 -22.31
N ALA A 398 -1.23 -24.13 -22.31
CA ALA A 398 -1.20 -25.08 -23.40
C ALA A 398 -2.54 -25.81 -23.53
N GLU A 399 -3.14 -26.25 -22.43
CA GLU A 399 -4.45 -26.90 -22.40
C GLU A 399 -5.59 -25.98 -22.81
N ALA A 400 -5.56 -24.70 -22.42
CA ALA A 400 -6.52 -23.70 -22.86
C ALA A 400 -6.42 -23.46 -24.38
N ALA A 401 -5.20 -23.33 -24.92
CA ALA A 401 -4.97 -23.18 -26.36
C ALA A 401 -5.38 -24.44 -27.14
N PHE A 402 -5.08 -25.61 -26.60
CA PHE A 402 -5.42 -26.92 -27.18
C PHE A 402 -6.95 -27.12 -27.23
N SER A 403 -7.65 -26.76 -26.15
CA SER A 403 -9.13 -26.79 -26.09
C SER A 403 -9.76 -25.79 -27.08
N SER A 404 -9.07 -24.69 -27.36
CA SER A 404 -9.47 -23.69 -28.37
C SER A 404 -9.13 -24.10 -29.80
N LYS A 405 -8.60 -25.32 -30.02
CA LYS A 405 -8.10 -25.85 -31.30
C LYS A 405 -6.94 -25.06 -31.92
N ASP A 406 -6.25 -24.22 -31.13
CA ASP A 406 -5.03 -23.57 -31.57
C ASP A 406 -3.81 -24.43 -31.23
N PHE A 407 -3.60 -25.46 -32.04
CA PHE A 407 -2.58 -26.47 -31.79
C PHE A 407 -1.15 -25.93 -31.93
N LEU A 408 -0.91 -24.93 -32.79
CA LEU A 408 0.41 -24.31 -32.96
C LEU A 408 0.84 -23.51 -31.72
N ARG A 409 -0.05 -22.71 -31.14
CA ARG A 409 0.23 -22.02 -29.88
C ARG A 409 0.37 -23.01 -28.74
N ALA A 410 -0.50 -24.01 -28.65
CA ALA A 410 -0.40 -25.07 -27.64
C ALA A 410 0.97 -25.77 -27.69
N ALA A 411 1.44 -26.14 -28.88
CA ALA A 411 2.74 -26.77 -29.11
C ALA A 411 3.90 -25.88 -28.62
N SER A 412 3.82 -24.58 -28.86
CA SER A 412 4.83 -23.61 -28.40
C SER A 412 4.90 -23.50 -26.87
N PHE A 413 3.77 -23.64 -26.17
CA PHE A 413 3.75 -23.64 -24.70
C PHE A 413 4.17 -24.98 -24.11
N TYR A 414 3.69 -26.11 -24.66
CA TYR A 414 4.13 -27.45 -24.26
C TYR A 414 5.65 -27.62 -24.39
N ALA A 415 6.27 -27.03 -25.42
CA ALA A 415 7.72 -27.08 -25.62
C ALA A 415 8.53 -26.42 -24.49
N LYS A 416 7.92 -25.54 -23.68
CA LYS A 416 8.56 -24.88 -22.55
C LYS A 416 8.50 -25.68 -21.25
N ILE A 417 7.63 -26.70 -21.18
CA ILE A 417 7.45 -27.57 -20.00
C ILE A 417 8.58 -28.60 -19.97
N ASN A 418 9.22 -28.79 -18.82
CA ASN A 418 10.37 -29.69 -18.67
C ASN A 418 10.15 -30.82 -17.67
N TYR A 419 9.33 -30.61 -16.63
CA TYR A 419 9.23 -31.49 -15.48
C TYR A 419 7.82 -32.06 -15.25
N VAL A 420 6.77 -31.29 -15.54
CA VAL A 420 5.39 -31.66 -15.18
C VAL A 420 4.80 -32.73 -16.12
N LEU A 421 5.12 -32.65 -17.42
CA LEU A 421 4.70 -33.64 -18.42
C LEU A 421 5.92 -34.23 -19.11
N SER A 422 5.83 -35.52 -19.44
CA SER A 422 6.87 -36.18 -20.23
C SER A 422 6.76 -35.78 -21.70
N PHE A 423 7.89 -35.88 -22.41
CA PHE A 423 7.94 -35.66 -23.86
C PHE A 423 6.94 -36.57 -24.60
N GLU A 424 6.86 -37.84 -24.18
CA GLU A 424 6.00 -38.86 -24.77
C GLU A 424 4.52 -38.52 -24.60
N GLU A 425 4.10 -38.07 -23.41
CA GLU A 425 2.72 -37.67 -23.13
C GLU A 425 2.27 -36.52 -24.05
N ILE A 426 3.12 -35.51 -24.21
CA ILE A 426 2.83 -34.35 -25.08
C ILE A 426 2.73 -34.80 -26.54
N THR A 427 3.70 -35.60 -26.99
CA THR A 427 3.74 -36.16 -28.34
C THR A 427 2.48 -36.97 -28.65
N LEU A 428 2.07 -37.87 -27.74
CA LEU A 428 0.88 -38.70 -27.91
C LEU A 428 -0.40 -37.87 -28.04
N LYS A 429 -0.51 -36.75 -27.31
CA LYS A 429 -1.65 -35.82 -27.46
C LYS A 429 -1.78 -35.32 -28.91
N PHE A 430 -0.70 -34.86 -29.54
CA PHE A 430 -0.75 -34.36 -30.93
C PHE A 430 -0.98 -35.47 -31.97
N ILE A 431 -0.36 -36.65 -31.79
CA ILE A 431 -0.55 -37.80 -32.68
C ILE A 431 -2.01 -38.27 -32.66
N SER A 432 -2.65 -38.32 -31.47
CA SER A 432 -4.04 -38.78 -31.34
C SER A 432 -5.06 -37.92 -32.09
N ILE A 433 -4.77 -36.63 -32.29
CA ILE A 433 -5.62 -35.69 -33.02
C ILE A 433 -5.25 -35.64 -34.52
N GLY A 434 -4.08 -36.16 -34.90
CA GLY A 434 -3.58 -36.16 -36.28
C GLY A 434 -2.95 -34.83 -36.72
N GLU A 435 -2.59 -33.95 -35.77
CA GLU A 435 -2.07 -32.61 -36.05
C GLU A 435 -0.53 -32.61 -36.16
N GLN A 436 -0.04 -32.99 -37.35
CA GLN A 436 1.40 -33.13 -37.64
C GLN A 436 2.15 -31.79 -37.65
N ASP A 437 1.51 -30.70 -38.08
CA ASP A 437 2.15 -29.38 -38.14
C ASP A 437 2.40 -28.79 -36.73
N ALA A 438 1.50 -29.04 -35.80
CA ALA A 438 1.66 -28.68 -34.40
C ALA A 438 2.75 -29.52 -33.71
N LEU A 439 2.78 -30.83 -33.97
CA LEU A 439 3.84 -31.71 -33.48
C LEU A 439 5.22 -31.24 -33.95
N ARG A 440 5.37 -30.88 -35.22
CA ARG A 440 6.61 -30.31 -35.75
C ARG A 440 7.02 -29.04 -35.03
N THR A 441 6.07 -28.13 -34.80
CA THR A 441 6.33 -26.88 -34.07
C THR A 441 6.80 -27.16 -32.65
N PHE A 442 6.20 -28.14 -31.96
CA PHE A 442 6.63 -28.60 -30.64
C PHE A 442 8.07 -29.10 -30.66
N LEU A 443 8.43 -29.98 -31.61
CA LEU A 443 9.79 -30.52 -31.72
C LEU A 443 10.84 -29.44 -31.96
N LEU A 444 10.59 -28.51 -32.88
CA LEU A 444 11.51 -27.40 -33.16
C LEU A 444 11.69 -26.48 -31.96
N ARG A 445 10.59 -26.12 -31.29
CA ARG A 445 10.65 -25.28 -30.07
C ARG A 445 11.30 -26.00 -28.90
N LYS A 446 11.12 -27.32 -28.78
CA LYS A 446 11.77 -28.12 -27.74
C LYS A 446 13.28 -28.21 -28.02
N LEU A 447 13.68 -28.35 -29.28
CA LEU A 447 15.08 -28.33 -29.71
C LEU A 447 15.76 -27.00 -29.36
N ASP A 448 15.10 -25.86 -29.57
CA ASP A 448 15.61 -24.53 -29.20
C ASP A 448 15.87 -24.38 -27.69
N ASN A 449 15.12 -25.12 -26.85
CA ASN A 449 15.20 -25.04 -25.39
C ASN A 449 16.18 -26.04 -24.77
N LEU A 450 16.74 -26.99 -25.54
CA LEU A 450 17.69 -27.98 -25.02
C LEU A 450 19.10 -27.41 -24.88
N ALA A 451 19.85 -27.88 -23.88
CA ALA A 451 21.24 -27.49 -23.72
C ALA A 451 22.11 -28.20 -24.77
N LYS A 452 23.22 -27.58 -25.18
CA LYS A 452 24.15 -28.15 -26.18
C LYS A 452 24.76 -29.49 -25.76
N ASP A 453 24.70 -29.81 -24.47
CA ASP A 453 25.22 -31.05 -23.90
C ASP A 453 24.26 -32.24 -24.06
N ASP A 454 22.97 -31.99 -24.35
CA ASP A 454 21.94 -33.02 -24.53
C ASP A 454 21.98 -33.67 -25.93
N LYS A 455 23.19 -34.05 -26.39
CA LYS A 455 23.44 -34.51 -27.77
C LYS A 455 22.52 -35.62 -28.23
N CYS A 456 22.22 -36.58 -27.35
CA CYS A 456 21.33 -37.71 -27.69
C CYS A 456 19.88 -37.26 -27.94
N GLN A 457 19.34 -36.40 -27.07
CA GLN A 457 17.98 -35.86 -27.23
C GLN A 457 17.87 -34.95 -28.46
N ILE A 458 18.90 -34.12 -28.69
CA ILE A 458 19.00 -33.27 -29.88
C ILE A 458 18.98 -34.11 -31.16
N THR A 459 19.81 -35.17 -31.24
CA THR A 459 19.85 -36.04 -32.42
C THR A 459 18.51 -36.74 -32.66
N MET A 460 17.87 -37.25 -31.59
CA MET A 460 16.58 -37.93 -31.69
C MET A 460 15.47 -36.99 -32.19
N ILE A 461 15.33 -35.80 -31.57
CA ILE A 461 14.33 -34.81 -31.97
C ILE A 461 14.58 -34.30 -33.39
N SER A 462 15.85 -34.10 -33.77
CA SER A 462 16.22 -33.64 -35.12
C SER A 462 15.93 -34.69 -36.20
N MET A 463 16.22 -35.97 -35.93
CA MET A 463 15.89 -37.07 -36.84
C MET A 463 14.39 -37.14 -37.07
N TRP A 464 13.60 -37.11 -35.99
CA TRP A 464 12.16 -37.19 -36.10
C TRP A 464 11.54 -35.96 -36.76
N ALA A 465 12.04 -34.75 -36.47
CA ALA A 465 11.62 -33.55 -37.18
C ALA A 465 11.89 -33.65 -38.69
N THR A 466 13.02 -34.26 -39.09
CA THR A 466 13.39 -34.48 -40.50
C THR A 466 12.43 -35.47 -41.17
N GLU A 467 12.08 -36.57 -40.50
CA GLU A 467 11.07 -37.52 -40.98
C GLU A 467 9.72 -36.83 -41.21
N LEU A 468 9.26 -36.01 -40.26
CA LEU A 468 8.03 -35.24 -40.43
C LEU A 468 8.07 -34.24 -41.58
N TYR A 469 9.25 -33.73 -41.97
CA TYR A 469 9.41 -32.90 -43.16
C TYR A 469 9.35 -33.72 -44.44
N LEU A 470 9.96 -34.91 -44.45
CA LEU A 470 9.95 -35.82 -45.59
C LEU A 470 8.55 -36.36 -45.88
N ASP A 471 7.75 -36.67 -44.86
CA ASP A 471 6.37 -37.15 -45.02
C ASP A 471 5.40 -36.09 -45.58
N LYS A 472 5.78 -34.81 -45.57
CA LYS A 472 4.96 -33.70 -46.11
C LYS A 472 5.26 -33.39 -47.58
N VAL A 473 6.38 -33.89 -48.09
CA VAL A 473 6.77 -33.81 -49.52
C VAL A 473 6.10 -34.96 -50.26
#